data_AF-A0A938TY43-F1
#
_entry.id   AF-A0A938TY43-F1
#
_cell.length_a   1.000
_cell.length_b   1.000
_cell.length_c   1.000
_cell.angle_alpha   90.00
_cell.angle_beta   90.00
_cell.angle_gamma   90.00
#
_symmetry.space_group_name_H-M   'P 1'
#
loop_
_entity.id
_entity.type
_entity.pdbx_description
1 polymer ?
#
loop_
_entity_poly.entity_id
_entity_poly.type
_entity_poly.pdbx_seq_one_letter_code
_entity_poly.pdbx_strand_id
1 'polypeptide(L)'
;MIFTTQKGESFDVEKDFSSPERHILQKLFLWKDMAASVEEFRRKKEEALLKGWNDSGPIPESKAMHSITRDLEEQVAMRLAGEK
;
A
#
# COMPACT_ATOMS: atom_id res chain seq x y z
N MET A 1 -9.53 4.70 10.68
CA MET A 1 -8.08 4.73 11.01
C MET A 1 -7.45 5.89 10.25
N ILE A 2 -6.69 6.77 10.90
CA ILE A 2 -5.91 7.80 10.20
C ILE A 2 -4.52 7.27 9.92
N PHE A 3 -4.09 7.33 8.66
CA PHE A 3 -2.72 7.01 8.25
C PHE A 3 -2.00 8.30 7.87
N THR A 4 -0.82 8.54 8.44
CA THR A 4 0.02 9.69 8.08
C THR A 4 1.28 9.18 7.39
N THR A 5 1.52 9.65 6.17
CA THR A 5 2.73 9.34 5.39
C THR A 5 3.95 9.98 6.05
N GLN A 6 5.15 9.51 5.68
CA GLN A 6 6.40 10.11 6.12
C GLN A 6 6.55 11.57 5.67
N LYS A 7 5.81 11.97 4.63
CA LYS A 7 5.75 13.34 4.09
C LYS A 7 4.72 14.23 4.79
N GLY A 8 3.99 13.69 5.79
CA GLY A 8 2.99 14.42 6.57
C GLY A 8 1.60 14.48 5.94
N GLU A 9 1.36 13.78 4.81
CA GLU A 9 0.01 13.66 4.25
C GLU A 9 -0.80 12.71 5.13
N SER A 10 -2.00 13.12 5.54
CA SER A 10 -2.88 12.30 6.38
C SER A 10 -4.11 11.87 5.60
N PHE A 11 -4.42 10.58 5.66
CA PHE A 11 -5.56 9.96 5.02
C PHE A 11 -6.45 9.29 6.06
N ASP A 12 -7.75 9.56 5.99
CA ASP A 12 -8.75 8.78 6.71
C ASP A 12 -9.05 7.52 5.88
N VAL A 13 -8.49 6.38 6.31
CA VAL A 13 -8.63 5.09 5.63
C VAL A 13 -10.10 4.72 5.40
N GLU A 14 -11.00 5.18 6.27
CA GLU A 14 -12.44 4.88 6.21
C GLU A 14 -13.25 5.83 5.34
N LYS A 15 -12.70 6.98 4.94
CA LYS A 15 -13.39 7.95 4.09
C LYS A 15 -12.74 8.11 2.72
N ASP A 16 -11.41 8.04 2.67
CA ASP A 16 -10.62 8.37 1.48
C ASP A 16 -10.42 7.17 0.55
N PHE A 17 -10.76 5.95 1.02
CA PHE A 17 -10.60 4.72 0.26
C PHE A 17 -11.92 3.96 0.16
N SER A 18 -12.15 3.36 -1.00
CA SER A 18 -13.24 2.41 -1.20
C SER A 18 -13.02 1.13 -0.37
N SER A 19 -14.09 0.38 -0.09
CA SER A 19 -13.97 -0.91 0.61
C SER A 19 -12.93 -1.86 -0.03
N PRO A 20 -12.92 -2.03 -1.37
CA PRO A 20 -11.90 -2.84 -2.03
C PRO A 20 -10.46 -2.33 -1.84
N GLU A 21 -10.23 -1.02 -1.89
CA GLU A 21 -8.90 -0.43 -1.64
C GLU A 21 -8.43 -0.64 -0.21
N ARG A 22 -9.32 -0.51 0.79
CA ARG A 22 -8.96 -0.76 2.20
C ARG A 22 -8.47 -2.18 2.41
N HIS A 23 -9.10 -3.15 1.74
CA HIS A 23 -8.67 -4.54 1.80
C HIS A 23 -7.29 -4.77 1.15
N ILE A 24 -7.02 -4.10 0.03
CA ILE A 24 -5.68 -4.12 -0.56
C ILE A 24 -4.68 -3.50 0.43
N LEU A 25 -4.98 -2.33 1.00
CA LEU A 25 -4.09 -1.64 1.94
C LEU A 25 -3.73 -2.52 3.13
N GLN A 26 -4.69 -3.22 3.72
CA GLN A 26 -4.43 -4.17 4.81
C GLN A 26 -3.39 -5.23 4.40
N LYS A 27 -3.49 -5.79 3.19
CA LYS A 27 -2.49 -6.74 2.67
C LYS A 27 -1.14 -6.06 2.47
N LEU A 28 -1.11 -4.84 1.91
CA LEU A 28 0.13 -4.12 1.64
C LEU A 28 0.86 -3.70 2.92
N PHE A 29 0.14 -3.38 4.00
CA PHE A 29 0.76 -3.13 5.29
C PHE A 29 1.56 -4.34 5.78
N LEU A 30 1.03 -5.56 5.61
CA LEU A 30 1.77 -6.78 5.93
C LEU A 30 2.97 -6.99 5.00
N TRP A 31 2.79 -6.80 3.69
CA TRP A 31 3.86 -6.97 2.72
C TRP A 31 5.02 -5.99 2.91
N LYS A 32 4.77 -4.78 3.42
CA LYS A 32 5.82 -3.79 3.72
C LYS A 32 6.92 -4.38 4.61
N ASP A 33 6.52 -5.13 5.62
CA ASP A 33 7.44 -5.69 6.61
C ASP A 33 8.03 -7.03 6.18
N MET A 34 7.39 -7.72 5.23
CA MET A 34 7.81 -9.05 4.74
C MET A 34 8.63 -9.03 3.46
N ALA A 35 8.48 -8.02 2.60
CA ALA A 35 9.12 -7.99 1.29
C ALA A 35 10.65 -8.03 1.41
N ALA A 36 11.34 -8.80 0.58
CA ALA A 36 12.80 -8.85 0.54
C ALA A 36 13.40 -7.73 -0.32
N SER A 37 12.59 -7.05 -1.13
CA SER A 37 12.99 -5.94 -2.02
C SER A 37 11.83 -4.98 -2.26
N VAL A 38 12.14 -3.76 -2.72
CA VAL A 38 11.12 -2.78 -3.16
C VAL A 38 10.38 -3.31 -4.39
N GLU A 39 11.09 -4.00 -5.28
CA GLU A 39 10.55 -4.63 -6.48
C GLU A 39 9.55 -5.73 -6.14
N GLU A 40 9.85 -6.56 -5.13
CA GLU A 40 8.89 -7.56 -4.65
C GLU A 40 7.62 -6.90 -4.10
N PHE A 41 7.77 -5.83 -3.31
CA PHE A 41 6.63 -5.09 -2.80
C PHE A 41 5.78 -4.50 -3.94
N ARG A 42 6.42 -3.90 -4.97
CA ARG A 42 5.73 -3.38 -6.17
C ARG A 42 4.94 -4.46 -6.90
N ARG A 43 5.55 -5.63 -7.10
CA ARG A 43 4.86 -6.77 -7.72
C ARG A 43 3.66 -7.20 -6.88
N LYS A 44 3.79 -7.22 -5.55
CA LYS A 44 2.67 -7.55 -4.64
C LYS A 44 1.56 -6.51 -4.66
N LYS A 45 1.90 -5.23 -4.82
CA LYS A 45 0.94 -4.15 -5.07
C LYS A 45 0.16 -4.37 -6.36
N GLU A 46 0.86 -4.61 -7.46
CA GLU A 46 0.24 -4.86 -8.77
C GLU A 46 -0.64 -6.11 -8.75
N GLU A 47 -0.17 -7.22 -8.18
CA GLU A 47 -0.96 -8.44 -7.99
C GLU A 47 -2.25 -8.17 -7.19
N ALA A 48 -2.17 -7.35 -6.13
CA ALA A 48 -3.32 -7.03 -5.30
C ALA A 48 -4.32 -6.12 -6.01
N LEU A 49 -3.85 -5.13 -6.78
CA LEU A 49 -4.71 -4.27 -7.60
C LEU A 49 -5.38 -5.05 -8.75
N LEU A 50 -4.67 -5.98 -9.39
CA LEU A 50 -5.20 -6.77 -10.51
C LEU A 50 -6.24 -7.81 -10.07
N LYS A 51 -5.98 -8.54 -8.98
CA LYS A 51 -6.92 -9.55 -8.46
C LYS A 51 -8.07 -8.90 -7.71
N GLY A 52 -7.80 -7.76 -7.08
CA GLY A 52 -8.71 -7.12 -6.15
C GLY A 52 -8.96 -7.94 -4.88
N TRP A 53 -10.13 -7.78 -4.30
CA TRP A 53 -10.54 -8.51 -3.10
C TRP A 53 -11.38 -9.73 -3.49
N ASN A 54 -10.99 -10.93 -3.04
CA ASN A 54 -11.67 -12.19 -3.39
C ASN A 54 -11.90 -12.37 -4.91
N ASP A 55 -10.88 -12.07 -5.72
CA ASP A 55 -10.97 -12.13 -7.18
C ASP A 55 -12.12 -11.28 -7.77
N SER A 56 -12.45 -10.16 -7.09
CA SER A 56 -13.40 -9.15 -7.58
C SER A 56 -13.00 -8.51 -8.92
N GLY A 57 -11.78 -8.77 -9.37
CA GLY A 57 -11.21 -8.20 -10.59
C GLY A 57 -10.41 -6.92 -10.32
N PRO A 58 -9.94 -6.27 -11.40
CA PRO A 58 -9.05 -5.12 -11.31
C PRO A 58 -9.69 -3.95 -10.57
N ILE A 59 -8.96 -3.42 -9.59
CA ILE A 59 -9.36 -2.23 -8.83
C ILE A 59 -8.58 -1.03 -9.39
N PRO A 60 -9.27 0.02 -9.87
CA PRO A 60 -8.60 1.24 -10.32
C PRO A 60 -7.89 1.91 -9.14
N GLU A 61 -6.62 2.24 -9.32
CA GLU A 61 -5.82 2.93 -8.30
C GLU A 61 -6.28 4.40 -8.18
N SER A 62 -6.79 4.79 -7.01
CA SER A 62 -7.05 6.20 -6.71
C SER A 62 -5.77 6.97 -6.43
N LYS A 63 -5.85 8.31 -6.45
CA LYS A 63 -4.72 9.17 -6.06
C LYS A 63 -4.26 8.92 -4.62
N ALA A 64 -5.20 8.68 -3.70
CA ALA A 64 -4.87 8.36 -2.32
C ALA A 64 -4.13 7.02 -2.21
N MET A 65 -4.59 6.01 -2.95
CA MET A 65 -3.93 4.70 -3.05
C MET A 65 -2.53 4.79 -3.64
N HIS A 66 -2.35 5.62 -4.65
CA HIS A 66 -1.03 5.88 -5.22
C HIS A 66 -0.09 6.55 -4.21
N SER A 67 -0.54 7.60 -3.53
CA SER A 67 0.27 8.32 -2.53
C SER A 67 0.72 7.43 -1.39
N ILE A 68 -0.21 6.66 -0.80
CA ILE A 68 0.13 5.79 0.33
C ILE A 68 1.03 4.63 -0.08
N THR A 69 0.79 4.00 -1.25
CA THR A 69 1.65 2.88 -1.68
C THR A 69 3.06 3.32 -2.01
N ARG A 70 3.24 4.54 -2.55
CA ARG A 70 4.57 5.14 -2.73
C ARG A 70 5.27 5.38 -1.39
N ASP A 71 4.53 5.84 -0.38
CA ASP A 71 5.08 5.98 0.98
C ASP A 71 5.49 4.62 1.57
N LEU A 72 4.69 3.57 1.36
CA LEU A 72 5.04 2.22 1.77
C LEU A 72 6.29 1.70 1.04
N GLU A 73 6.46 1.98 -0.25
CA GLU A 73 7.68 1.66 -1.01
C GLU A 73 8.92 2.34 -0.40
N GLU A 74 8.80 3.62 -0.02
CA GLU A 74 9.87 4.36 0.66
C GLU A 74 10.20 3.72 2.03
N GLN A 75 9.19 3.34 2.81
CA GLN A 75 9.40 2.63 4.08
C GLN A 75 10.06 1.25 3.90
N VAL A 76 9.70 0.50 2.85
CA VAL A 76 10.37 -0.76 2.50
C VAL A 76 11.84 -0.51 2.22
N ALA A 77 12.16 0.52 1.43
CA ALA A 77 13.52 0.88 1.09
C ALA A 77 14.34 1.23 2.35
N MET A 78 13.80 2.06 3.25
CA MET A 78 14.44 2.44 4.50
C MET A 78 14.69 1.24 5.41
N ARG A 79 13.68 0.37 5.59
CA ARG A 79 13.81 -0.88 6.37
C ARG A 79 14.93 -1.76 5.82
N LEU A 80 15.00 -1.92 4.49
CA LEU A 80 16.02 -2.75 3.84
C LEU A 80 17.42 -2.11 3.90
N ALA A 81 17.50 -0.78 3.94
CA ALA A 81 18.75 -0.05 4.16
C ALA A 81 19.23 -0.12 5.62
N GLY A 82 18.40 -0.62 6.55
CA GLY A 82 18.70 -0.66 7.98
C GLY A 82 18.49 0.68 8.68
N GLU A 83 17.84 1.64 8.02
CA GLU A 83 17.46 2.92 8.60
C GLU A 83 16.16 2.73 9.39
N LYS A 84 16.21 3.03 10.70
CA LYS A 84 15.15 2.79 11.66
C LYS A 84 14.49 4.07 12.11
#